data_AF-A0A7Y1AUY7-F1
#
_entry.id   AF-A0A7Y1AUY7-F1
#
_cell.length_a   1.000
_cell.length_b   1.000
_cell.length_c   1.000
_cell.angle_alpha   90.00
_cell.angle_beta   90.00
_cell.angle_gamma   90.00
#
_symmetry.space_group_name_H-M   'P 1'
#
loop_
_entity.id
_entity.type
_entity.pdbx_description
1 polymer ?
#
loop_
_entity_poly.entity_id
_entity_poly.type
_entity_poly.pdbx_seq_one_letter_code
_entity_poly.pdbx_strand_id
1 'polypeptide(L)'
;MSVYRYMVVHAPKVDHKEAIEKARAVIHAFVKNREHLIVDEQREDEDLTKFSVQDTSELNVGCIIVYRNSVMFTLMGEVAEKDSWSMEIDAVDLMEEAFPESRLQ
;
A
#
# COMPACT_ATOMS: atom_id res chain seq x y z
N MET A 1 -20.84 4.61 -12.19
CA MET A 1 -20.62 4.71 -10.73
C MET A 1 -19.16 5.10 -10.53
N SER A 2 -18.86 5.98 -9.58
CA SER A 2 -17.47 6.39 -9.28
C SER A 2 -16.73 5.19 -8.69
N VAL A 3 -15.53 4.90 -9.18
CA VAL A 3 -14.68 3.88 -8.57
C VAL A 3 -13.96 4.58 -7.43
N TYR A 4 -14.27 4.21 -6.18
CA TYR A 4 -13.55 4.70 -5.01
C TYR A 4 -12.04 4.49 -5.20
N ARG A 5 -11.27 5.55 -4.96
CA ARG A 5 -9.82 5.58 -5.06
C ARG A 5 -9.25 6.52 -4.01
N TYR A 6 -8.39 5.98 -3.17
CA TYR A 6 -7.61 6.74 -2.21
C TYR A 6 -6.14 6.44 -2.41
N MET A 7 -5.27 7.43 -2.23
CA MET A 7 -3.84 7.30 -2.51
C MET A 7 -3.01 8.13 -1.53
N VAL A 8 -1.95 7.49 -1.01
CA VAL A 8 -0.91 8.13 -0.20
C VAL A 8 0.43 7.87 -0.87
N VAL A 9 1.25 8.91 -1.02
CA VAL A 9 2.55 8.84 -1.69
C VAL A 9 3.63 9.36 -0.77
N HIS A 10 4.71 8.59 -0.65
CA HIS A 10 5.92 8.96 0.07
C HIS A 10 7.12 8.90 -0.88
N ALA A 11 8.06 9.82 -0.72
CA ALA A 11 9.34 9.80 -1.41
C ALA A 11 10.47 9.65 -0.37
N PRO A 12 10.69 8.43 0.15
CA PRO A 12 11.59 8.24 1.28
C PRO A 12 13.05 8.48 0.89
N LYS A 13 13.87 8.91 1.86
CA LYS A 13 15.32 9.10 1.71
C LYS A 13 16.13 7.81 1.95
N VAL A 14 15.53 6.66 1.72
CA VAL A 14 16.15 5.34 1.87
C VAL A 14 16.46 4.75 0.51
N ASP A 15 17.28 3.69 0.46
CA ASP A 15 17.54 2.99 -0.80
C ASP A 15 16.31 2.15 -1.25
N HIS A 16 16.30 1.76 -2.52
CA HIS A 16 15.17 1.03 -3.10
C HIS A 16 14.89 -0.30 -2.39
N LYS A 17 15.92 -1.02 -1.93
CA LYS A 17 15.75 -2.31 -1.26
C LYS A 17 15.12 -2.13 0.11
N GLU A 18 15.57 -1.13 0.87
CA GLU A 18 14.98 -0.77 2.15
C GLU A 18 13.53 -0.31 1.98
N ALA A 19 13.23 0.45 0.92
CA ALA A 19 11.85 0.85 0.60
C ALA A 19 10.94 -0.36 0.31
N ILE A 20 11.44 -1.39 -0.39
CA ILE A 20 10.72 -2.64 -0.63
C ILE A 20 10.43 -3.37 0.69
N GLU A 21 11.43 -3.55 1.55
CA GLU A 21 11.26 -4.28 2.82
C GLU A 21 10.28 -3.55 3.77
N LYS A 22 10.36 -2.22 3.83
CA LYS A 22 9.41 -1.41 4.60
C LYS A 22 8.01 -1.47 4.01
N ALA A 23 7.86 -1.37 2.69
CA ALA A 23 6.57 -1.51 2.02
C ALA A 23 5.94 -2.90 2.26
N ARG A 24 6.76 -3.96 2.25
CA ARG A 24 6.33 -5.32 2.61
C ARG A 24 5.82 -5.35 4.05
N ALA A 25 6.53 -4.75 5.00
CA ALA A 25 6.08 -4.68 6.39
C ALA A 25 4.75 -3.91 6.52
N VAL A 26 4.61 -2.76 5.84
CA VAL A 26 3.38 -1.95 5.82
C VAL A 26 2.19 -2.76 5.29
N ILE A 27 2.32 -3.43 4.14
CA ILE A 27 1.19 -4.15 3.55
C ILE A 27 0.76 -5.33 4.42
N HIS A 28 1.71 -6.04 5.04
CA HIS A 28 1.38 -7.13 5.95
C HIS A 28 0.76 -6.63 7.26
N ALA A 29 1.21 -5.49 7.78
CA ALA A 29 0.59 -4.85 8.94
C ALA A 29 -0.85 -4.40 8.61
N PHE A 30 -1.07 -3.85 7.41
CA PHE A 30 -2.39 -3.41 6.94
C PHE A 30 -3.39 -4.56 6.88
N VAL A 31 -2.99 -5.75 6.39
CA VAL A 31 -3.90 -6.91 6.31
C VAL A 31 -3.97 -7.74 7.61
N LYS A 32 -3.08 -7.52 8.57
CA LYS A 32 -2.95 -8.36 9.78
C LYS A 32 -4.26 -8.53 10.56
N ASN A 33 -5.08 -7.49 10.62
CA ASN A 33 -6.36 -7.50 11.33
C ASN A 33 -7.57 -7.71 10.39
N ARG A 34 -7.33 -8.08 9.13
CA ARG A 34 -8.33 -8.20 8.08
C ARG A 34 -8.23 -9.58 7.44
N GLU A 35 -8.79 -10.59 8.12
CA GLU A 35 -8.68 -12.01 7.75
C GLU A 35 -9.19 -12.34 6.33
N HIS A 36 -10.00 -11.47 5.74
CA HIS A 36 -10.52 -11.61 4.39
C HIS A 36 -9.56 -11.06 3.31
N LEU A 37 -8.46 -10.41 3.68
CA LEU A 37 -7.51 -9.82 2.76
C LEU A 37 -6.26 -10.68 2.60
N ILE A 38 -5.80 -10.80 1.36
CA ILE A 38 -4.63 -11.55 0.95
C ILE A 38 -3.67 -10.59 0.25
N VAL A 39 -2.36 -10.77 0.51
CA VAL A 39 -1.29 -10.02 -0.15
C VAL A 39 -0.61 -10.90 -1.18
N ASP A 40 -0.44 -10.36 -2.38
CA ASP A 40 0.37 -10.94 -3.46
C ASP A 40 1.54 -10.00 -3.80
N GLU A 41 2.77 -10.51 -3.73
CA GLU A 41 3.98 -9.76 -4.07
C GLU A 41 4.39 -10.05 -5.53
N GLN A 42 4.35 -9.02 -6.35
CA GLN A 42 4.68 -9.06 -7.77
C GLN A 42 5.91 -8.19 -8.03
N ARG A 43 7.00 -8.81 -8.47
CA ARG A 43 8.18 -8.09 -8.94
C ARG A 43 8.08 -7.93 -10.45
N GLU A 44 7.74 -6.72 -10.90
CA GLU A 44 7.54 -6.43 -12.32
C GLU A 44 8.85 -6.08 -13.04
N ASP A 45 9.79 -5.39 -12.35
CA ASP A 45 11.10 -5.01 -12.90
C ASP A 45 12.16 -4.87 -11.78
N GLU A 46 13.40 -4.49 -12.11
CA GLU A 46 14.47 -4.18 -11.15
C GLU A 46 14.11 -2.98 -10.26
N ASP A 47 13.42 -1.99 -10.83
CA ASP A 47 13.05 -0.72 -10.18
C ASP A 47 11.59 -0.68 -9.69
N LEU A 48 10.80 -1.73 -9.97
CA LEU A 48 9.36 -1.77 -9.73
C LEU A 48 8.94 -3.05 -9.00
N THR A 49 8.53 -2.88 -7.75
CA THR A 49 7.92 -3.94 -6.95
C THR A 49 6.52 -3.51 -6.52
N LYS A 50 5.55 -4.42 -6.66
CA LYS A 50 4.15 -4.16 -6.34
C LYS A 50 3.64 -5.21 -5.36
N PHE A 51 3.00 -4.75 -4.30
CA PHE A 51 2.29 -5.57 -3.34
C PHE A 51 0.79 -5.34 -3.53
N SER A 52 0.08 -6.31 -4.09
CA SER A 52 -1.36 -6.21 -4.33
C SER A 52 -2.14 -6.77 -3.15
N VAL A 53 -3.25 -6.12 -2.79
CA VAL A 53 -4.20 -6.59 -1.77
C VAL A 53 -5.48 -6.97 -2.47
N GLN A 54 -5.91 -8.21 -2.25
CA GLN A 54 -7.14 -8.75 -2.78
C GLN A 54 -8.01 -9.27 -1.64
N ASP A 55 -9.32 -9.18 -1.80
CA ASP A 55 -10.24 -9.93 -0.95
C ASP A 55 -10.24 -11.42 -1.35
N THR A 56 -10.71 -12.30 -0.46
CA THR A 56 -10.97 -13.72 -0.74
C THR A 56 -11.82 -13.98 -1.99
N SER A 57 -12.58 -12.98 -2.46
CA SER A 57 -13.33 -13.00 -3.71
C SER A 57 -12.51 -12.58 -4.95
N GLU A 58 -11.18 -12.49 -4.84
CA GLU A 58 -10.24 -12.00 -5.86
C GLU A 58 -10.49 -10.54 -6.32
N LEU A 59 -11.27 -9.79 -5.55
CA LEU A 59 -11.52 -8.36 -5.82
C LEU A 59 -10.32 -7.55 -5.34
N ASN A 60 -9.78 -6.70 -6.23
CA ASN A 60 -8.67 -5.82 -5.90
C ASN A 60 -9.13 -4.72 -4.92
N VAL A 61 -8.48 -4.66 -3.76
CA VAL A 61 -8.75 -3.72 -2.67
C VAL A 61 -7.73 -2.59 -2.65
N GLY A 62 -6.53 -2.85 -3.15
CA GLY A 62 -5.45 -1.87 -3.13
C GLY A 62 -4.10 -2.45 -3.50
N CYS A 63 -3.08 -1.59 -3.50
CA CYS A 63 -1.70 -2.03 -3.64
C CYS A 63 -0.72 -1.00 -3.07
N ILE A 64 0.46 -1.48 -2.70
CA ILE A 64 1.65 -0.64 -2.54
C ILE A 64 2.57 -0.85 -3.73
N ILE A 65 2.93 0.25 -4.39
CA ILE A 65 3.91 0.26 -5.49
C ILE A 65 5.17 0.96 -4.99
N VAL A 66 6.30 0.26 -5.07
CA VAL A 66 7.63 0.81 -4.86
C VAL A 66 8.28 0.99 -6.22
N TYR A 67 8.44 2.24 -6.63
CA TYR A 67 9.11 2.60 -7.88
C TYR A 67 10.30 3.51 -7.58
N ARG A 68 11.52 3.00 -7.77
CA ARG A 68 12.77 3.71 -7.44
C ARG A 68 12.76 4.25 -6.00
N ASN A 69 12.59 5.55 -5.82
CA ASN A 69 12.59 6.25 -4.53
C ASN A 69 11.18 6.75 -4.15
N SER A 70 10.13 6.13 -4.67
CA SER A 70 8.75 6.51 -4.42
C SER A 70 7.94 5.29 -4.02
N VAL A 71 7.17 5.44 -2.95
CA VAL A 71 6.27 4.42 -2.42
C VAL A 71 4.86 4.99 -2.47
N MET A 72 3.96 4.28 -3.14
CA MET A 72 2.58 4.70 -3.32
C MET A 72 1.66 3.62 -2.79
N PHE A 73 0.86 3.94 -1.78
CA PHE A 73 -0.22 3.08 -1.30
C PHE A 73 -1.53 3.57 -1.90
N THR A 74 -2.17 2.72 -2.70
CA THR A 74 -3.50 2.98 -3.26
C THR A 74 -4.53 2.02 -2.68
N LEU A 75 -5.69 2.53 -2.28
CA LEU A 75 -6.89 1.75 -1.97
C LEU A 75 -7.92 1.99 -3.07
N MET A 76 -8.64 0.95 -3.48
CA MET A 76 -9.61 1.03 -4.57
C MET A 76 -10.72 -0.02 -4.46
N GLY A 77 -11.83 0.25 -5.13
CA GLY A 77 -12.93 -0.69 -5.27
C GLY A 77 -13.90 -0.72 -4.08
N GLU A 78 -14.96 -1.51 -4.22
CA GLU A 78 -16.11 -1.52 -3.31
C GLU A 78 -15.76 -2.01 -1.89
N VAL A 79 -14.78 -2.90 -1.76
CA VAL A 79 -14.33 -3.39 -0.45
C VAL A 79 -13.71 -2.26 0.36
N ALA A 80 -12.82 -1.49 -0.28
CA ALA A 80 -12.19 -0.34 0.36
C ALA A 80 -13.17 0.82 0.58
N GLU A 81 -14.17 0.98 -0.29
CA GLU A 81 -15.21 2.02 -0.11
C GLU A 81 -16.05 1.79 1.15
N LYS A 82 -16.43 0.53 1.42
CA LYS A 82 -17.28 0.14 2.56
C LYS A 82 -16.66 0.44 3.93
N ASP A 83 -15.32 0.38 4.02
CA ASP A 83 -14.55 0.66 5.24
C ASP A 83 -13.52 1.79 5.01
N SER A 84 -13.88 2.74 4.14
CA SER A 84 -12.96 3.78 3.64
C SER A 84 -12.27 4.54 4.77
N TRP A 85 -13.00 5.06 5.74
CA TRP A 85 -12.42 5.80 6.86
C TRP A 85 -11.35 5.02 7.62
N SER A 86 -11.62 3.77 8.01
CA SER A 86 -10.67 2.97 8.79
C SER A 86 -9.45 2.57 7.94
N MET A 87 -9.67 2.19 6.68
CA MET A 87 -8.59 1.80 5.79
C MET A 87 -7.70 2.98 5.38
N GLU A 88 -8.28 4.16 5.16
CA GLU A 88 -7.53 5.39 4.85
C GLU A 88 -6.62 5.78 6.01
N ILE A 89 -7.16 5.81 7.25
CA ILE A 89 -6.38 6.13 8.45
C ILE A 89 -5.24 5.14 8.64
N ASP A 90 -5.55 3.84 8.60
CA ASP A 90 -4.52 2.80 8.75
C ASP A 90 -3.44 2.92 7.66
N ALA A 91 -3.82 3.20 6.41
CA ALA A 91 -2.87 3.36 5.31
C ALA A 91 -1.97 4.59 5.52
N VAL A 92 -2.50 5.71 6.01
CA VAL A 92 -1.71 6.90 6.34
C VAL A 92 -0.77 6.61 7.50
N ASP A 93 -1.29 6.14 8.63
CA ASP A 93 -0.52 5.93 9.86
C ASP A 93 0.64 4.96 9.63
N LEU A 94 0.39 3.83 8.94
CA LEU A 94 1.44 2.85 8.63
C LEU A 94 2.48 3.41 7.65
N MET A 95 2.07 4.21 6.67
CA MET A 95 2.99 4.83 5.72
C MET A 95 3.85 5.90 6.40
N GLU A 96 3.28 6.72 7.28
CA GLU A 96 4.01 7.73 8.04
C GLU A 96 4.99 7.09 9.04
N GLU A 97 4.59 6.01 9.72
CA GLU A 97 5.46 5.27 10.63
C GLU A 97 6.64 4.63 9.88
N ALA A 98 6.39 4.05 8.70
CA ALA A 98 7.44 3.41 7.89
C ALA A 98 8.36 4.41 7.18
N PHE A 99 7.83 5.58 6.79
CA PHE A 99 8.53 6.57 5.98
C PHE A 99 8.45 7.99 6.57
N PRO A 100 8.92 8.21 7.81
CA PRO A 100 8.75 9.48 8.53
C PRO A 100 9.52 10.65 7.90
N GLU A 101 10.56 10.37 7.10
CA GLU A 101 11.37 11.39 6.41
C GLU A 101 11.11 11.40 4.90
N SER A 102 9.88 11.73 4.52
CA SER A 102 9.49 11.90 3.12
C SER A 102 10.01 13.21 2.54
N ARG A 103 10.50 13.19 1.28
CA ARG A 103 10.85 14.43 0.54
C ARG A 103 9.64 15.24 0.09
N LEU A 104 8.42 14.71 0.28
CA LEU A 104 7.16 15.35 -0.10
C LEU A 104 6.54 16.18 1.03
N GLN A 105 7.12 16.15 2.23
CA GLN A 105 6.75 17.00 3.37
C GLN A 105 7.49 18.35 3.35
#